data_AF-A0A940T2N9-F1
#
_entry.id   AF-A0A940T2N9-F1
#
_cell.length_a   1.000
_cell.length_b   1.000
_cell.length_c   1.000
_cell.angle_alpha   90.00
_cell.angle_beta   90.00
_cell.angle_gamma   90.00
#
_symmetry.space_group_name_H-M   'P 1'
#
loop_
_entity.id
_entity.type
_entity.pdbx_description
1 polymer ?
#
loop_
_entity_poly.entity_id
_entity_poly.type
_entity_poly.pdbx_seq_one_letter_code
_entity_poly.pdbx_strand_id
1 'polypeptide(L)'
;MQLGARWRAGDAPHRGVPPVLFSAIAEQEAVYPSASSWTLTFLEGRPRCALDDAVIVTLDAHGDVALIAVHTLDDAATNDAATTGGATGNAAPPVIASDDDDDDWLS
;
A
#
# COMPACT_ATOMS: atom_id res chain seq x y z
N MET A 1 -3.76 -20.81 25.82
CA MET A 1 -4.70 -20.09 24.93
C MET A 1 -4.47 -18.60 25.13
N GLN A 2 -3.69 -17.95 24.26
CA GLN A 2 -3.42 -16.52 24.40
C GLN A 2 -4.38 -15.79 23.46
N LEU A 3 -5.44 -15.21 24.03
CA LEU A 3 -6.36 -14.34 23.30
C LEU A 3 -5.57 -13.19 22.69
N GLY A 4 -5.78 -12.93 21.41
CA GLY A 4 -5.33 -11.70 20.77
C GLY A 4 -5.92 -10.46 21.46
N ALA A 5 -5.28 -9.31 21.29
CA ALA A 5 -5.79 -8.04 21.78
C ALA A 5 -6.42 -7.24 20.63
N ARG A 6 -7.46 -6.46 20.91
CA ARG A 6 -8.06 -5.54 19.93
C ARG A 6 -8.08 -4.13 20.51
N TRP A 7 -7.77 -3.13 19.70
CA TRP A 7 -7.90 -1.71 20.05
C TRP A 7 -8.46 -0.93 18.86
N ARG A 8 -8.84 0.33 19.09
CA ARG A 8 -9.36 1.20 18.03
C ARG A 8 -8.22 1.86 17.27
N ALA A 9 -8.42 2.06 15.96
CA ALA A 9 -7.52 2.88 15.16
C ALA A 9 -7.53 4.33 15.69
N GLY A 10 -6.35 4.95 15.80
CA GLY A 10 -6.12 6.26 16.40
C GLY A 10 -6.00 6.26 17.93
N ASP A 11 -6.17 5.11 18.60
CA ASP A 11 -5.92 4.96 20.03
C ASP A 11 -4.49 4.45 20.29
N ALA A 12 -4.07 4.43 21.56
CA ALA A 12 -2.73 3.97 21.90
C ALA A 12 -2.59 2.45 21.60
N PRO A 13 -1.50 2.01 20.95
CA PRO A 13 -1.26 0.59 20.69
C PRO A 13 -1.28 -0.23 21.98
N HIS A 14 -1.88 -1.42 21.93
CA HIS A 14 -1.93 -2.30 23.10
C HIS A 14 -0.52 -2.63 23.60
N ARG A 15 -0.33 -2.77 24.92
CA ARG A 15 0.98 -3.06 25.57
C ARG A 15 1.75 -4.28 25.05
N GLY A 16 1.09 -5.16 24.30
CA GLY A 16 1.70 -6.34 23.68
C GLY A 16 2.30 -6.09 22.29
N VAL A 17 2.08 -4.90 21.72
CA VAL A 17 2.65 -4.50 20.44
C VAL A 17 4.07 -3.99 20.68
N PRO A 18 5.09 -4.50 19.95
CA PRO A 18 6.44 -3.98 20.04
C PRO A 18 6.53 -2.51 19.59
N PRO A 19 7.35 -1.68 20.26
CA PRO A 19 7.52 -0.27 19.89
C PRO A 19 7.98 -0.04 18.45
N VAL A 20 8.76 -0.97 17.89
CA VAL A 20 9.22 -0.91 16.48
C VAL A 20 8.06 -0.88 15.47
N LEU A 21 6.89 -1.41 15.84
CA LEU A 21 5.70 -1.40 14.97
C LEU A 21 4.89 -0.10 15.08
N PHE A 22 5.15 0.78 16.06
CA PHE A 22 4.29 1.93 16.33
C PHE A 22 4.28 2.93 15.17
N SER A 23 5.45 3.21 14.59
CA SER A 23 5.56 4.09 13.42
C SER A 23 4.77 3.53 12.24
N ALA A 24 4.95 2.24 11.93
CA ALA A 24 4.24 1.59 10.84
C ALA A 24 2.72 1.56 11.06
N ILE A 25 2.27 1.31 12.30
CA ILE A 25 0.84 1.36 12.67
C ILE A 25 0.26 2.75 12.38
N ALA A 26 0.92 3.82 12.85
CA ALA A 26 0.46 5.19 12.62
C ALA A 26 0.44 5.57 11.13
N GLU A 27 1.44 5.13 10.36
CA GLU A 27 1.48 5.32 8.91
C GLU A 27 0.31 4.59 8.22
N GLN A 28 0.03 3.34 8.60
CA GLN A 28 -1.07 2.59 8.00
C GLN A 28 -2.45 3.15 8.37
N GLU A 29 -2.62 3.71 9.56
CA GLU A 29 -3.86 4.44 9.91
C GLU A 29 -4.10 5.65 9.00
N ALA A 30 -3.04 6.35 8.60
CA ALA A 30 -3.14 7.47 7.67
C ALA A 30 -3.42 7.02 6.22
N VAL A 31 -2.91 5.85 5.81
CA VAL A 31 -3.18 5.25 4.50
C VAL A 31 -4.60 4.71 4.40
N TYR A 32 -5.13 4.14 5.50
CA TYR A 32 -6.45 3.50 5.55
C TYR A 32 -7.39 4.18 6.57
N PRO A 33 -7.86 5.41 6.29
CA PRO A 33 -8.72 6.15 7.21
C PRO A 33 -10.11 5.52 7.41
N SER A 34 -10.52 4.61 6.50
CA SER A 34 -11.76 3.84 6.62
C SER A 34 -11.68 2.71 7.65
N ALA A 35 -10.46 2.34 8.06
CA ALA A 35 -10.26 1.32 9.07
C ALA A 35 -10.50 1.88 10.48
N SER A 36 -11.10 1.05 11.32
CA SER A 36 -11.66 1.41 12.61
C SER A 36 -10.97 0.70 13.77
N SER A 37 -10.37 -0.47 13.53
CA SER A 37 -9.82 -1.29 14.59
C SER A 37 -8.62 -2.12 14.21
N TRP A 38 -7.74 -2.30 15.20
CA TRP A 38 -6.58 -3.15 15.12
C TRP A 38 -6.78 -4.42 15.92
N THR A 39 -6.30 -5.53 15.38
CA THR A 39 -6.29 -6.84 16.03
C THR A 39 -4.86 -7.37 16.09
N LEU A 40 -4.32 -7.50 17.30
CA LEU A 40 -3.03 -8.15 17.57
C LEU A 40 -3.25 -9.64 17.78
N THR A 41 -2.53 -10.43 17.00
CA THR A 41 -2.39 -11.87 17.16
C THR A 41 -0.92 -12.22 17.27
N PHE A 42 -0.62 -13.37 17.87
CA PHE A 42 0.74 -13.92 17.93
C PHE A 42 0.77 -15.23 17.14
N LEU A 43 1.53 -15.26 16.04
CA LEU A 43 1.73 -16.46 15.23
C LEU A 43 3.19 -16.89 15.38
N GLU A 44 3.40 -18.10 15.90
CA GLU A 44 4.75 -18.65 16.14
C GLU A 44 5.64 -17.75 17.01
N GLY A 45 5.03 -16.99 17.94
CA GLY A 45 5.72 -16.01 18.77
C GLY A 45 5.93 -14.64 18.12
N ARG A 46 5.53 -14.47 16.86
CA ARG A 46 5.63 -13.19 16.13
C ARG A 46 4.35 -12.36 16.27
N PRO A 47 4.46 -11.06 16.58
CA PRO A 47 3.30 -10.17 16.65
C PRO A 47 2.80 -9.87 15.24
N ARG A 48 1.49 -9.99 15.05
CA ARG A 48 0.79 -9.73 13.81
C ARG A 48 -0.39 -8.82 14.10
N CYS A 49 -0.25 -7.55 13.74
CA CYS A 49 -1.26 -6.52 13.92
C CYS A 49 -2.03 -6.36 12.62
N ALA A 50 -3.28 -6.80 12.57
CA ALA A 50 -4.16 -6.61 11.42
C ALA A 50 -5.02 -5.36 11.64
N LEU A 51 -5.07 -4.48 10.64
CA LEU A 51 -5.96 -3.32 10.60
C LEU A 51 -7.22 -3.70 9.81
N ASP A 52 -8.29 -4.00 10.53
CA ASP A 52 -9.52 -4.61 10.00
C ASP A 52 -9.21 -5.66 8.91
N ASP A 53 -9.55 -5.39 7.64
CA ASP A 53 -9.24 -6.23 6.47
C ASP A 53 -8.34 -5.51 5.44
N ALA A 54 -7.69 -4.41 5.82
CA ALA A 54 -6.90 -3.58 4.91
C ALA A 54 -5.45 -4.06 4.80
N VAL A 55 -4.75 -4.11 5.93
CA VAL A 55 -3.30 -4.36 5.99
C VAL A 55 -2.91 -5.08 7.26
N ILE A 56 -1.82 -5.82 7.20
CA ILE A 56 -1.21 -6.49 8.35
C ILE A 56 0.22 -5.99 8.52
N VAL A 57 0.50 -5.49 9.72
CA VAL A 57 1.82 -5.06 10.18
C VAL A 57 2.42 -6.17 11.06
N THR A 58 3.58 -6.68 10.69
CA THR A 58 4.25 -7.77 11.42
C THR A 58 5.78 -7.61 11.38
N LEU A 59 6.49 -8.53 12.03
CA LEU A 59 7.94 -8.63 11.97
C LEU A 59 8.33 -9.83 11.12
N ASP A 60 9.34 -9.65 10.28
CA ASP A 60 9.92 -10.73 9.49
C ASP A 60 10.84 -11.64 10.34
N ALA A 61 11.57 -12.55 9.71
CA ALA A 61 12.49 -13.45 10.40
C ALA A 61 13.75 -12.73 10.95
N HIS A 62 14.09 -11.56 10.41
CA HIS A 62 15.21 -10.73 10.82
C HIS A 62 14.84 -9.73 11.92
N GLY A 63 13.54 -9.54 12.17
CA GLY A 63 13.02 -8.56 13.12
C GLY A 63 12.74 -7.20 12.47
N ASP A 64 12.73 -7.13 11.14
CA ASP A 64 12.37 -5.95 10.38
C ASP A 64 10.85 -5.86 10.19
N VAL A 65 10.36 -4.63 10.01
CA VAL A 65 8.92 -4.40 9.82
C VAL A 65 8.50 -4.85 8.42
N ALA A 66 7.52 -5.76 8.38
CA ALA A 66 6.91 -6.24 7.16
C ALA A 66 5.43 -5.85 7.09
N LEU A 67 5.01 -5.34 5.93
CA LEU A 67 3.63 -4.97 5.62
C LEU A 67 3.04 -5.97 4.62
N ILE A 68 1.85 -6.49 4.92
CA ILE A 68 1.11 -7.42 4.05
C ILE A 68 -0.25 -6.79 3.77
N ALA A 69 -0.47 -6.33 2.54
CA ALA A 69 -1.79 -5.85 2.12
C ALA A 69 -2.76 -7.03 2.04
N VAL A 70 -3.94 -6.87 2.64
CA VAL A 70 -5.01 -7.90 2.66
C VAL A 70 -6.09 -7.54 1.66
N HIS A 71 -6.43 -6.26 1.56
CA HIS A 71 -7.27 -5.74 0.49
C HIS A 71 -6.39 -5.14 -0.59
N THR A 72 -6.16 -5.88 -1.69
CA THR A 72 -5.81 -5.22 -2.95
C THR A 72 -7.08 -4.49 -3.38
N LEU A 73 -7.13 -3.19 -3.11
CA LEU A 73 -8.01 -2.32 -3.85
C LEU A 73 -7.68 -2.57 -5.32
N ASP A 74 -8.57 -3.26 -6.02
CA ASP A 74 -8.57 -3.37 -7.46
C ASP A 74 -8.89 -1.97 -8.01
N ASP A 75 -7.91 -1.07 -7.99
CA ASP A 75 -7.88 0.16 -8.79
C ASP A 75 -6.44 0.68 -8.86
N ALA A 76 -5.75 0.28 -9.92
CA ALA A 76 -4.49 0.86 -10.31
C ALA A 76 -4.74 2.25 -10.94
N ALA A 77 -4.81 3.28 -10.11
CA ALA A 77 -4.20 4.56 -10.49
C ALA A 77 -2.72 4.48 -10.11
N THR A 78 -1.91 4.00 -11.06
CA THR A 78 -0.44 4.01 -11.02
C THR A 78 0.05 5.39 -10.58
N ASN A 79 0.64 5.46 -9.39
CA ASN A 79 1.46 6.60 -9.01
C ASN A 79 2.75 6.53 -9.83
N ASP A 80 2.73 7.15 -11.00
CA ASP A 80 3.91 7.49 -11.79
C ASP A 80 4.75 8.49 -10.96
N ALA A 81 5.67 7.95 -10.18
CA ALA A 81 6.61 8.74 -9.40
C ALA A 81 7.98 8.08 -9.40
N ALA A 82 8.64 8.11 -10.57
CA ALA A 82 10.08 8.33 -10.68
C ALA A 82 10.51 8.39 -12.15
N THR A 83 10.70 9.60 -12.69
CA THR A 83 11.96 10.03 -13.35
C THR A 83 11.87 11.51 -13.66
N THR A 84 12.46 12.35 -12.80
CA THR A 84 12.92 13.68 -13.19
C THR A 84 14.38 13.56 -13.62
N GLY A 85 14.67 13.89 -14.88
CA GLY A 85 16.03 14.00 -15.41
C GLY A 85 15.97 14.66 -16.79
N GLY A 86 16.23 15.97 -16.83
CA GLY A 86 15.95 16.82 -17.99
C GLY A 86 16.91 16.71 -19.17
N ALA A 87 16.46 17.26 -20.29
CA ALA A 87 17.32 17.88 -21.30
C ALA A 87 16.49 18.92 -22.09
N THR A 88 16.79 20.19 -21.86
CA THR A 88 16.51 21.30 -22.77
C THR A 88 17.23 21.05 -24.10
N GLY A 89 16.52 21.10 -25.23
CA GLY A 89 17.21 21.11 -26.52
C GLY A 89 16.37 20.76 -27.75
N ASN A 90 15.66 21.78 -28.26
CA ASN A 90 15.51 22.12 -29.68
C ASN A 90 14.81 21.17 -30.69
N ALA A 91 14.06 21.83 -31.59
CA ALA A 91 13.68 21.44 -32.95
C ALA A 91 12.27 20.83 -33.18
N ALA A 92 11.43 21.68 -33.81
CA ALA A 92 10.35 21.44 -34.78
C ALA A 92 9.20 20.47 -34.43
N PRO A 93 7.92 20.86 -34.66
CA PRO A 93 6.81 19.91 -34.59
C PRO A 93 6.89 18.96 -35.79
N PRO A 94 6.83 17.62 -35.62
CA PRO A 94 6.47 16.75 -36.73
C PRO A 94 4.97 16.94 -36.98
N VAL A 95 4.65 17.44 -38.17
CA VAL A 95 3.33 17.34 -38.76
C VAL A 95 2.97 15.85 -38.84
N ILE A 96 2.09 15.38 -37.96
CA ILE A 96 1.42 14.10 -38.18
C ILE A 96 0.50 14.31 -39.38
N ALA A 97 0.93 13.79 -40.53
CA ALA A 97 0.06 13.58 -41.67
C ALA A 97 -1.05 12.63 -41.21
N SER A 98 -2.30 13.11 -41.26
CA SER A 98 -3.46 12.25 -41.22
C SER A 98 -3.44 11.43 -42.51
N ASP A 99 -2.94 10.19 -42.42
CA ASP A 99 -3.11 9.19 -43.47
C ASP A 99 -4.50 8.59 -43.27
N ASP A 100 -5.37 9.12 -44.10
CA ASP A 100 -6.65 8.59 -44.54
C ASP A 100 -6.41 7.22 -45.17
N ASP A 101 -6.74 6.14 -44.46
CA ASP A 101 -6.96 4.82 -45.06
C ASP A 101 -8.25 4.26 -44.45
N ASP A 102 -9.35 4.85 -44.93
CA ASP A 102 -10.67 4.23 -44.98
C ASP A 102 -10.62 2.97 -45.87
N ASP A 103 -11.55 2.03 -45.59
CA ASP A 103 -12.06 1.02 -46.53
C ASP A 103 -11.25 -0.28 -46.83
N ASP A 104 -11.23 -1.25 -45.89
CA ASP A 104 -11.06 -2.69 -46.27
C ASP A 104 -11.72 -3.69 -45.28
N TRP A 105 -12.93 -3.37 -44.77
CA TRP A 105 -13.69 -4.25 -43.84
C TRP A 105 -14.96 -4.86 -44.45
N LEU A 106 -15.08 -4.93 -45.78
CA LEU A 106 -16.19 -5.60 -46.47
C LEU A 106 -15.69 -6.56 -47.56
N SER A 107 -15.34 -7.78 -47.15
CA SER A 107 -15.40 -9.00 -47.97
C SER A 107 -15.67 -10.22 -47.10
#